data_AF-A0A962DSS8-F1
#
_entry.id   AF-A0A962DSS8-F1
#
_cell.length_a   1.000
_cell.length_b   1.000
_cell.length_c   1.000
_cell.angle_alpha   90.00
_cell.angle_beta   90.00
_cell.angle_gamma   90.00
#
_symmetry.space_group_name_H-M   'P 1'
#
loop_
_entity.id
_entity.type
_entity.pdbx_description
1 polymer ?
#
loop_
_entity_poly.entity_id
_entity_poly.type
_entity_poly.pdbx_seq_one_letter_code
_entity_poly.pdbx_strand_id
1 'polypeptide(L)'
;MSMIHRLFLLFALVLLSSCGGKHDETSSVPSASVEAQEQTFSQNAWLRDRLPADSILYLRLPSPWRALFGPADKATDRMFQSQAYVTAIAKMRTDFAKDPISGEATQPLAGLLYRLGSPIELTTIAAGRMASPAANVYITMILDYPDAAALAETLRQLPQVDSALAFDNEGYTQIALGTSALFLHFDAASKR
;
A
#
# COMPACT_ATOMS: atom_id res chain seq x y z
N MET A 1 -21.38 17.56 58.32
CA MET A 1 -21.17 17.99 56.92
C MET A 1 -19.80 17.55 56.45
N SER A 2 -19.73 16.58 55.57
CA SER A 2 -19.72 15.17 55.96
C SER A 2 -18.60 14.50 55.15
N MET A 3 -17.88 13.56 55.76
CA MET A 3 -16.67 12.86 55.28
C MET A 3 -16.74 12.32 53.84
N ILE A 4 -17.94 12.25 53.25
CA ILE A 4 -18.25 11.76 51.91
C ILE A 4 -17.57 12.59 50.80
N HIS A 5 -17.42 13.91 50.96
CA HIS A 5 -16.75 14.75 49.94
C HIS A 5 -15.22 14.55 49.89
N ARG A 6 -14.59 14.19 51.01
CA ARG A 6 -13.14 13.92 51.05
C ARG A 6 -12.79 12.54 50.49
N LEU A 7 -13.72 11.58 50.58
CA LEU A 7 -13.55 10.24 50.00
C LEU A 7 -13.65 10.26 48.47
N PHE A 8 -14.52 11.10 47.90
CA PHE A 8 -14.65 11.26 46.44
C PHE A 8 -13.42 11.90 45.78
N LEU A 9 -12.78 12.86 46.45
CA LEU A 9 -11.56 13.51 45.95
C LEU A 9 -10.33 12.59 45.98
N LEU A 10 -10.27 11.65 46.93
CA LEU A 10 -9.21 10.64 46.98
C LEU A 10 -9.39 9.54 45.92
N PHE A 11 -10.63 9.18 45.56
CA PHE A 11 -10.89 8.18 44.52
C PHE A 11 -10.60 8.72 43.10
N ALA A 12 -10.81 10.02 42.87
CA ALA A 12 -10.51 10.66 41.60
C ALA A 12 -8.99 10.78 41.32
N LEU A 13 -8.14 10.88 42.37
CA LEU A 13 -6.68 10.93 42.18
C LEU A 13 -6.05 9.55 41.92
N VAL A 14 -6.63 8.47 42.43
CA VAL A 14 -6.11 7.10 42.20
C VAL A 14 -6.39 6.61 40.78
N LEU A 15 -7.46 7.09 40.14
CA LEU A 15 -7.79 6.74 38.74
C LEU A 15 -6.93 7.45 37.69
N LEU A 16 -6.19 8.50 38.04
CA LEU A 16 -5.24 9.17 37.14
C LEU A 16 -3.81 8.58 37.20
N SER A 17 -3.56 7.63 38.10
CA SER A 17 -2.22 7.01 38.27
C SER A 17 -2.09 5.61 37.65
N SER A 18 -3.12 5.12 36.94
CA SER A 18 -3.14 3.77 36.36
C SER A 18 -3.20 3.76 34.82
N CYS A 19 -2.28 4.49 34.18
CA CYS A 19 -1.80 4.20 32.82
C CYS A 19 -0.38 4.77 32.64
N GLY A 20 0.48 4.56 33.63
CA GLY A 20 1.92 4.78 33.56
C GLY A 20 2.68 3.45 33.51
N GLY A 21 2.13 2.45 32.84
CA GLY A 21 2.86 1.23 32.55
C GLY A 21 3.93 1.58 31.51
N LYS A 22 5.18 1.72 31.97
CA LYS A 22 6.35 1.65 31.09
C LYS A 22 6.37 0.26 30.47
N HIS A 23 5.63 0.07 29.38
CA HIS A 23 5.97 -0.94 28.40
C HIS A 23 7.23 -0.45 27.71
N ASP A 24 8.39 -0.73 28.32
CA ASP A 24 9.65 -0.88 27.59
C ASP A 24 9.56 -2.18 26.77
N GLU A 25 8.56 -2.29 25.90
CA GLU A 25 8.68 -3.16 24.74
C GLU A 25 9.63 -2.45 23.80
N THR A 26 10.91 -2.71 24.01
CA THR A 26 11.93 -2.43 23.01
C THR A 26 11.52 -3.22 21.78
N SER A 27 10.90 -2.55 20.82
CA SER A 27 10.46 -3.15 19.56
C SER A 27 11.65 -3.91 18.97
N SER A 28 11.51 -5.23 18.86
CA SER A 28 12.58 -6.10 18.34
C SER A 28 12.73 -5.97 16.82
N VAL A 29 11.83 -5.24 16.17
CA VAL A 29 11.95 -4.88 14.76
C VAL A 29 12.83 -3.64 14.65
N PRO A 30 13.96 -3.71 13.92
CA PRO A 30 14.78 -2.57 13.60
C PRO A 30 13.90 -1.48 12.97
N SER A 31 13.99 -0.27 13.49
CA SER A 31 13.41 0.91 12.83
C SER A 31 13.96 0.94 11.40
N ALA A 32 13.09 1.11 10.40
CA ALA A 32 13.56 1.49 9.07
C ALA A 32 14.43 2.75 9.25
N SER A 33 15.66 2.69 8.76
CA SER A 33 16.60 3.78 8.96
C SER A 33 16.07 5.06 8.30
N VAL A 34 16.49 6.23 8.79
CA VAL A 34 16.07 7.51 8.20
C VAL A 34 16.37 7.53 6.71
N GLU A 35 17.47 6.90 6.31
CA GLU A 35 17.88 6.73 4.91
C GLU A 35 16.89 5.86 4.11
N ALA A 36 16.31 4.80 4.69
CA ALA A 36 15.30 3.97 4.01
C ALA A 36 13.96 4.71 3.83
N GLN A 37 13.60 5.57 4.79
CA GLN A 37 12.43 6.45 4.66
C GLN A 37 12.69 7.54 3.62
N GLU A 38 13.81 8.24 3.71
CA GLU A 38 14.21 9.25 2.72
C GLU A 38 14.25 8.63 1.33
N GLN A 39 14.88 7.47 1.14
CA GLN A 39 14.87 6.75 -0.14
C GLN A 39 13.46 6.49 -0.66
N THR A 40 12.53 6.08 0.20
CA THR A 40 11.13 5.79 -0.20
C THR A 40 10.40 7.06 -0.67
N PHE A 41 10.63 8.20 -0.01
CA PHE A 41 10.05 9.49 -0.39
C PHE A 41 10.83 10.20 -1.51
N SER A 42 12.13 9.91 -1.66
CA SER A 42 13.04 10.50 -2.62
C SER A 42 13.17 9.70 -3.90
N GLN A 43 12.54 8.51 -4.01
CA GLN A 43 12.47 7.80 -5.28
C GLN A 43 11.90 8.72 -6.35
N ASN A 44 12.55 8.79 -7.52
CA ASN A 44 12.09 9.65 -8.60
C ASN A 44 10.72 9.20 -9.12
N ALA A 45 9.88 10.18 -9.43
CA ALA A 45 8.56 9.99 -10.01
C ALA A 45 8.70 9.65 -11.49
N TRP A 46 8.66 8.37 -11.82
CA TRP A 46 8.95 7.88 -13.17
C TRP A 46 7.93 8.38 -14.18
N LEU A 47 6.65 8.42 -13.78
CA LEU A 47 5.55 8.84 -14.64
C LEU A 47 5.52 10.36 -14.80
N ARG A 48 5.82 11.10 -13.73
CA ARG A 48 5.86 12.59 -13.74
C ARG A 48 6.75 13.14 -14.85
N ASP A 49 7.92 12.54 -15.04
CA ASP A 49 8.90 13.00 -16.03
C ASP A 49 8.51 12.62 -17.47
N ARG A 50 7.44 11.84 -17.64
CA ARG A 50 6.92 11.31 -18.92
C ARG A 50 5.49 11.76 -19.22
N LEU A 51 4.92 12.66 -18.40
CA LEU A 51 3.56 13.14 -18.61
C LEU A 51 3.48 14.02 -19.85
N PRO A 52 2.55 13.74 -20.77
CA PRO A 52 2.29 14.64 -21.88
C PRO A 52 1.52 15.89 -21.43
N ALA A 53 1.47 16.90 -22.29
CA ALA A 53 0.85 18.20 -21.98
C ALA A 53 -0.68 18.13 -21.77
N ASP A 54 -1.32 17.04 -22.18
CA ASP A 54 -2.75 16.74 -22.07
C ASP A 54 -3.10 15.84 -20.86
N SER A 55 -2.15 15.61 -19.94
CA SER A 55 -2.44 15.06 -18.62
C SER A 55 -3.36 15.98 -17.83
N ILE A 56 -4.54 15.48 -17.45
CA ILE A 56 -5.54 16.22 -16.68
C ILE A 56 -5.44 15.95 -15.17
N LEU A 57 -4.87 14.81 -14.80
CA LEU A 57 -4.71 14.39 -13.40
C LEU A 57 -3.38 13.67 -13.23
N TYR A 58 -2.68 13.97 -12.14
CA TYR A 58 -1.54 13.21 -11.66
C TYR A 58 -1.66 13.01 -10.15
N LEU A 59 -1.56 11.76 -9.72
CA LEU A 59 -1.56 11.35 -8.32
C LEU A 59 -0.31 10.52 -8.04
N ARG A 60 0.37 10.85 -6.95
CA ARG A 60 1.50 10.07 -6.42
C ARG A 60 1.21 9.66 -4.99
N LEU A 61 1.25 8.35 -4.75
CA LEU A 61 1.14 7.75 -3.42
C LEU A 61 2.54 7.27 -3.00
N PRO A 62 3.25 8.02 -2.13
CA PRO A 62 4.63 7.72 -1.76
C PRO A 62 4.76 6.51 -0.85
N SER A 63 3.70 6.08 -0.18
CA SER A 63 3.63 4.79 0.49
C SER A 63 2.16 4.37 0.56
N PRO A 64 1.69 3.43 -0.28
CA PRO A 64 0.30 2.99 -0.25
C PRO A 64 -0.07 2.43 1.12
N TRP A 65 0.88 1.72 1.75
CA TRP A 65 0.73 1.17 3.09
C TRP A 65 0.61 2.23 4.18
N ARG A 66 1.40 3.31 4.11
CA ARG A 66 1.29 4.42 5.05
C ARG A 66 0.08 5.31 4.78
N ALA A 67 -0.38 5.41 3.53
CA ALA A 67 -1.60 6.15 3.21
C ALA A 67 -2.85 5.44 3.76
N LEU A 68 -2.90 4.11 3.66
CA LEU A 68 -4.02 3.30 4.13
C LEU A 68 -4.01 3.06 5.64
N PHE A 69 -2.83 2.92 6.23
CA PHE A 69 -2.68 2.57 7.65
C PHE A 69 -2.00 3.67 8.48
N GLY A 70 -1.92 4.86 7.87
CA GLY A 70 -1.54 6.18 8.38
C GLY A 70 -2.18 6.55 9.70
N PRO A 71 -1.46 6.83 10.81
CA PRO A 71 -1.93 7.89 11.65
C PRO A 71 -1.84 9.23 10.92
N ALA A 72 -2.87 10.05 11.10
CA ALA A 72 -3.02 11.34 10.44
C ALA A 72 -2.09 12.45 10.99
N ASP A 73 -1.25 12.16 11.99
CA ASP A 73 -0.54 13.21 12.74
C ASP A 73 0.93 12.92 13.05
N LYS A 74 1.77 13.96 12.98
CA LYS A 74 3.25 13.87 12.93
C LYS A 74 3.91 13.25 14.18
N ALA A 75 3.21 13.17 15.30
CA ALA A 75 3.75 12.60 16.55
C ALA A 75 3.78 11.06 16.56
N THR A 76 3.12 10.41 15.60
CA THR A 76 2.91 8.96 15.58
C THR A 76 3.60 8.24 14.42
N ASP A 77 4.56 8.88 13.75
CA ASP A 77 5.45 8.19 12.78
C ASP A 77 6.24 7.03 13.43
N ARG A 78 6.44 7.05 14.76
CA ARG A 78 6.96 5.90 15.52
C ARG A 78 6.03 4.70 15.56
N MET A 79 4.73 4.88 15.33
CA MET A 79 3.75 3.79 15.31
C MET A 79 3.99 2.88 14.10
N PHE A 80 4.39 3.44 12.95
CA PHE A 80 4.88 2.68 11.78
C PHE A 80 6.19 1.93 12.00
N GLN A 81 6.88 2.27 13.08
CA GLN A 81 8.15 1.68 13.49
C GLN A 81 7.98 0.77 14.71
N SER A 82 6.73 0.56 15.14
CA SER A 82 6.41 -0.30 16.28
C SER A 82 6.12 -1.72 15.81
N GLN A 83 6.49 -2.70 16.64
CA GLN A 83 6.03 -4.08 16.50
C GLN A 83 4.51 -4.15 16.30
N ALA A 84 3.73 -3.23 16.86
CA ALA A 84 2.28 -3.16 16.69
C ALA A 84 1.85 -2.86 15.25
N TYR A 85 2.58 -2.05 14.48
CA TYR A 85 2.28 -1.84 13.05
C TYR A 85 2.64 -3.05 12.20
N VAL A 86 3.82 -3.64 12.43
CA VAL A 86 4.21 -4.89 11.77
C VAL A 86 3.20 -6.00 12.09
N THR A 87 2.76 -6.07 13.34
CA THR A 87 1.76 -7.03 13.81
C THR A 87 0.37 -6.70 13.27
N ALA A 88 -0.01 -5.43 13.14
CA ALA A 88 -1.28 -5.03 12.53
C ALA A 88 -1.31 -5.36 11.04
N ILE A 89 -0.25 -5.07 10.30
CA ILE A 89 -0.08 -5.46 8.90
C ILE A 89 -0.08 -6.99 8.78
N ALA A 90 0.66 -7.72 9.64
CA ALA A 90 0.69 -9.18 9.63
C ALA A 90 -0.66 -9.82 10.02
N LYS A 91 -1.36 -9.24 10.98
CA LYS A 91 -2.69 -9.66 11.40
C LYS A 91 -3.71 -9.39 10.31
N MET A 92 -3.65 -8.23 9.67
CA MET A 92 -4.50 -7.91 8.51
C MET A 92 -4.21 -8.84 7.33
N ARG A 93 -2.93 -9.15 7.04
CA ARG A 93 -2.53 -10.19 6.06
C ARG A 93 -3.19 -11.54 6.39
N THR A 94 -3.24 -11.87 7.67
CA THR A 94 -3.86 -13.11 8.16
C THR A 94 -5.38 -13.05 8.14
N ASP A 95 -5.98 -11.88 8.35
CA ASP A 95 -7.44 -11.69 8.42
C ASP A 95 -8.06 -11.53 7.02
N PHE A 96 -7.36 -10.92 6.05
CA PHE A 96 -7.73 -10.97 4.63
C PHE A 96 -7.70 -12.40 4.08
N ALA A 97 -6.77 -13.23 4.56
CA ALA A 97 -6.75 -14.65 4.23
C ALA A 97 -7.94 -15.44 4.84
N LYS A 98 -8.72 -14.84 5.75
CA LYS A 98 -9.82 -15.47 6.49
C LYS A 98 -11.22 -14.93 6.15
N ASP A 99 -11.35 -13.80 5.44
CA ASP A 99 -12.64 -13.17 5.19
C ASP A 99 -13.43 -13.87 4.05
N PRO A 100 -14.62 -14.45 4.31
CA PRO A 100 -15.42 -15.17 3.31
C PRO A 100 -16.13 -14.29 2.26
N ILE A 101 -16.01 -12.95 2.31
CA ILE A 101 -16.40 -12.09 1.17
C ILE A 101 -15.43 -12.29 -0.02
N SER A 102 -14.30 -12.94 0.22
CA SER A 102 -13.28 -13.25 -0.76
C SER A 102 -13.35 -14.68 -1.30
N GLY A 103 -13.56 -14.83 -2.60
CA GLY A 103 -13.37 -16.10 -3.30
C GLY A 103 -11.88 -16.46 -3.47
N GLU A 104 -11.57 -17.41 -4.34
CA GLU A 104 -10.21 -17.92 -4.66
C GLU A 104 -9.13 -16.85 -4.98
N ALA A 105 -9.52 -15.59 -5.19
CA ALA A 105 -8.66 -14.46 -5.54
C ALA A 105 -7.85 -13.84 -4.38
N THR A 106 -8.18 -14.11 -3.11
CA THR A 106 -7.60 -13.34 -1.99
C THR A 106 -6.12 -13.60 -1.76
N GLN A 107 -5.69 -14.85 -1.89
CA GLN A 107 -4.28 -15.23 -1.72
C GLN A 107 -3.37 -14.59 -2.77
N PRO A 108 -3.65 -14.70 -4.08
CA PRO A 108 -2.82 -14.04 -5.10
C PRO A 108 -2.87 -12.52 -5.00
N LEU A 109 -4.02 -11.93 -4.69
CA LEU A 109 -4.12 -10.48 -4.46
C LEU A 109 -3.30 -10.04 -3.25
N ALA A 110 -3.33 -10.79 -2.15
CA ALA A 110 -2.52 -10.51 -0.97
C ALA A 110 -1.02 -10.66 -1.27
N GLY A 111 -0.63 -11.60 -2.14
CA GLY A 111 0.75 -11.76 -2.62
C GLY A 111 1.24 -10.58 -3.46
N LEU A 112 0.40 -10.09 -4.38
CA LEU A 112 0.69 -8.89 -5.18
C LEU A 112 0.84 -7.66 -4.28
N LEU A 113 -0.10 -7.49 -3.35
CA LEU A 113 -0.03 -6.42 -2.37
C LEU A 113 1.25 -6.56 -1.54
N TYR A 114 1.58 -7.74 -1.01
CA TYR A 114 2.80 -7.96 -0.20
C TYR A 114 4.08 -7.48 -0.90
N ARG A 115 4.17 -7.64 -2.23
CA ARG A 115 5.32 -7.25 -3.06
C ARG A 115 5.21 -5.82 -3.60
N LEU A 116 4.12 -5.10 -3.31
CA LEU A 116 3.88 -3.73 -3.74
C LEU A 116 4.79 -2.77 -2.97
N GLY A 117 5.76 -2.23 -3.70
CA GLY A 117 6.60 -1.13 -3.29
C GLY A 117 5.96 0.23 -3.55
N SER A 118 6.76 1.26 -3.37
CA SER A 118 6.35 2.66 -3.52
C SER A 118 7.39 3.46 -4.30
N PRO A 119 7.00 4.50 -5.06
CA PRO A 119 5.66 5.09 -5.13
C PRO A 119 4.71 4.35 -6.10
N ILE A 120 3.41 4.51 -5.87
CA ILE A 120 2.39 4.28 -6.91
C ILE A 120 2.10 5.63 -7.57
N GLU A 121 2.12 5.66 -8.89
CA GLU A 121 1.81 6.83 -9.69
C GLU A 121 0.61 6.52 -10.59
N LEU A 122 -0.32 7.46 -10.67
CA LEU A 122 -1.50 7.38 -11.54
C LEU A 122 -1.62 8.67 -12.32
N THR A 123 -1.91 8.57 -13.61
CA THR A 123 -2.29 9.73 -14.42
C THR A 123 -3.48 9.41 -15.31
N THR A 124 -4.24 10.44 -15.62
CA THR A 124 -5.29 10.40 -16.62
C THR A 124 -4.95 11.38 -17.72
N ILE A 125 -4.96 10.90 -18.95
CA ILE A 125 -4.69 11.67 -20.16
C ILE A 125 -5.99 11.72 -20.98
N ALA A 126 -6.42 12.92 -21.36
CA ALA A 126 -7.64 13.10 -22.12
C ALA A 126 -7.47 14.19 -23.17
N ALA A 127 -7.86 13.89 -24.41
CA ALA A 127 -7.91 14.88 -25.47
C ALA A 127 -8.86 16.02 -25.08
N GLY A 128 -8.39 17.27 -25.15
CA GLY A 128 -9.23 18.46 -24.95
C GLY A 128 -9.41 18.94 -23.52
N ARG A 129 -8.57 18.51 -22.55
CA ARG A 129 -8.58 18.96 -21.14
C ARG A 129 -9.90 18.73 -20.39
N MET A 130 -10.78 17.87 -20.90
CA MET A 130 -12.02 17.47 -20.25
C MET A 130 -12.01 15.98 -19.97
N ALA A 131 -12.48 15.56 -18.79
CA ALA A 131 -12.70 14.16 -18.49
C ALA A 131 -13.73 13.60 -19.48
N SER A 132 -13.32 12.62 -20.29
CA SER A 132 -14.18 11.96 -21.27
C SER A 132 -14.05 10.44 -21.14
N PRO A 133 -15.02 9.66 -21.63
CA PRO A 133 -14.90 8.20 -21.69
C PRO A 133 -13.73 7.70 -22.53
N ALA A 134 -13.12 8.57 -23.36
CA ALA A 134 -11.92 8.26 -24.16
C ALA A 134 -10.61 8.58 -23.42
N ALA A 135 -10.67 8.94 -22.13
CA ALA A 135 -9.48 9.21 -21.34
C ALA A 135 -8.70 7.91 -21.07
N ASN A 136 -7.39 7.97 -21.25
CA ASN A 136 -6.48 6.87 -20.92
C ASN A 136 -6.01 7.02 -19.48
N VAL A 137 -6.04 5.94 -18.72
CA VAL A 137 -5.51 5.88 -17.35
C VAL A 137 -4.24 5.05 -17.37
N TYR A 138 -3.17 5.61 -16.83
CA TYR A 138 -1.91 4.89 -16.65
C TYR A 138 -1.61 4.78 -15.16
N ILE A 139 -1.18 3.60 -14.75
CA ILE A 139 -0.76 3.30 -13.39
C ILE A 139 0.66 2.74 -13.48
N THR A 140 1.56 3.28 -12.69
CA THR A 140 2.90 2.71 -12.47
C THR A 140 3.04 2.38 -11.00
N MET A 141 3.53 1.17 -10.73
CA MET A 141 3.79 0.69 -9.38
C MET A 141 5.13 -0.05 -9.38
N ILE A 142 5.65 -0.31 -8.19
CA ILE A 142 6.84 -1.16 -8.03
C ILE A 142 6.36 -2.49 -7.49
N LEU A 143 6.72 -3.58 -8.13
CA LEU A 143 6.40 -4.93 -7.71
C LEU A 143 7.68 -5.74 -7.59
N ASP A 144 7.99 -6.20 -6.37
CA ASP A 144 9.19 -6.98 -6.09
C ASP A 144 9.07 -8.43 -6.61
N TYR A 145 9.17 -8.59 -7.92
CA TYR A 145 9.28 -9.87 -8.62
C TYR A 145 10.64 -9.99 -9.30
N PRO A 146 11.25 -11.18 -9.33
CA PRO A 146 12.54 -11.37 -9.99
C PRO A 146 12.47 -11.07 -11.49
N ASP A 147 11.39 -11.47 -12.15
CA ASP A 147 11.15 -11.33 -13.59
C ASP A 147 9.64 -11.31 -13.93
N ALA A 148 9.33 -11.07 -15.22
CA ALA A 148 7.97 -11.01 -15.74
C ALA A 148 7.24 -12.36 -15.67
N ALA A 149 7.96 -13.48 -15.73
CA ALA A 149 7.37 -14.81 -15.65
C ALA A 149 6.82 -15.09 -14.23
N ALA A 150 7.56 -14.69 -13.19
CA ALA A 150 7.12 -14.79 -11.81
C ALA A 150 5.90 -13.89 -11.51
N LEU A 151 5.85 -12.71 -12.13
CA LEU A 151 4.67 -11.85 -12.05
C LEU A 151 3.46 -12.49 -12.75
N ALA A 152 3.63 -12.99 -13.98
CA ALA A 152 2.57 -13.67 -14.72
C ALA A 152 1.99 -14.85 -13.93
N GLU A 153 2.83 -15.64 -13.27
CA GLU A 153 2.38 -16.77 -12.46
C GLU A 153 1.47 -16.34 -11.31
N THR A 154 1.74 -15.19 -10.68
CA THR A 154 0.83 -14.65 -9.66
C THR A 154 -0.45 -14.12 -10.28
N LEU A 155 -0.35 -13.41 -11.42
CA LEU A 155 -1.52 -12.84 -12.08
C LEU A 155 -2.50 -13.91 -12.57
N ARG A 156 -2.02 -15.04 -13.09
CA ARG A 156 -2.85 -16.18 -13.54
C ARG A 156 -3.74 -16.78 -12.46
N GLN A 157 -3.39 -16.57 -11.19
CA GLN A 157 -4.19 -17.05 -10.06
C GLN A 157 -5.40 -16.15 -9.77
N LEU A 158 -5.51 -14.99 -10.43
CA LEU A 158 -6.66 -14.10 -10.31
C LEU A 158 -7.83 -14.59 -11.19
N PRO A 159 -9.08 -14.63 -10.69
CA PRO A 159 -10.21 -15.24 -11.41
C PRO A 159 -10.60 -14.62 -12.75
N GLN A 160 -10.09 -13.44 -13.08
CA GLN A 160 -10.36 -12.72 -14.34
C GLN A 160 -9.16 -12.69 -15.28
N VAL A 161 -8.09 -13.39 -14.93
CA VAL A 161 -6.86 -13.45 -15.73
C VAL A 161 -6.78 -14.80 -16.40
N ASP A 162 -6.49 -14.80 -17.70
CA ASP A 162 -6.28 -16.04 -18.44
C ASP A 162 -5.09 -16.82 -17.85
N SER A 163 -5.29 -18.11 -17.60
CA SER A 163 -4.22 -19.05 -17.24
C SER A 163 -3.06 -19.07 -18.25
N ALA A 164 -3.29 -18.69 -19.50
CA ALA A 164 -2.27 -18.58 -20.53
C ALA A 164 -1.54 -17.22 -20.57
N LEU A 165 -1.84 -16.28 -19.65
CA LEU A 165 -1.19 -14.97 -19.60
C LEU A 165 0.33 -15.13 -19.59
N ALA A 166 1.03 -14.54 -20.56
CA ALA A 166 2.48 -14.49 -20.58
C ALA A 166 2.94 -13.11 -21.03
N PHE A 167 4.09 -12.68 -20.52
CA PHE A 167 4.78 -11.51 -21.05
C PHE A 167 5.65 -11.92 -22.23
N ASP A 168 5.77 -11.04 -23.21
CA ASP A 168 6.72 -11.20 -24.30
C ASP A 168 8.17 -10.90 -23.84
N ASN A 169 9.12 -10.99 -24.76
CA ASN A 169 10.54 -10.76 -24.49
C ASN A 169 10.85 -9.30 -24.11
N GLU A 170 9.95 -8.38 -24.41
CA GLU A 170 10.05 -6.96 -24.09
C GLU A 170 9.33 -6.63 -22.77
N GLY A 171 8.69 -7.61 -22.14
CA GLY A 171 7.98 -7.45 -20.89
C GLY A 171 6.57 -6.89 -21.05
N TYR A 172 5.95 -6.96 -22.23
CA TYR A 172 4.56 -6.54 -22.45
C TYR A 172 3.57 -7.71 -22.39
N THR A 173 2.36 -7.44 -21.92
CA THR A 173 1.21 -8.35 -22.01
C THR A 173 -0.12 -7.60 -21.98
N GLN A 174 -1.22 -8.31 -22.23
CA GLN A 174 -2.56 -7.78 -22.13
C GLN A 174 -3.49 -8.73 -21.37
N ILE A 175 -4.37 -8.16 -20.56
CA ILE A 175 -5.44 -8.88 -19.87
C ILE A 175 -6.77 -8.40 -20.45
N ALA A 176 -7.56 -9.33 -20.98
CA ALA A 176 -8.90 -9.02 -21.48
C ALA A 176 -9.85 -8.79 -20.30
N LEU A 177 -10.54 -7.64 -20.29
CA LEU A 177 -11.52 -7.25 -19.27
C LEU A 177 -12.87 -6.98 -19.96
N GLY A 178 -13.51 -8.04 -20.46
CA GLY A 178 -14.76 -7.93 -21.21
C GLY A 178 -14.56 -7.22 -22.56
N THR A 179 -15.13 -6.02 -22.72
CA THR A 179 -15.00 -5.20 -23.93
C THR A 179 -13.77 -4.28 -23.92
N SER A 180 -12.99 -4.30 -22.84
CA SER A 180 -11.78 -3.49 -22.67
C SER A 180 -10.55 -4.39 -22.48
N ALA A 181 -9.37 -3.81 -22.62
CA ALA A 181 -8.11 -4.50 -22.33
C ALA A 181 -7.29 -3.68 -21.33
N LEU A 182 -6.64 -4.38 -20.41
CA LEU A 182 -5.58 -3.82 -19.57
C LEU A 182 -4.24 -4.18 -20.20
N PHE A 183 -3.47 -3.17 -20.60
CA PHE A 183 -2.12 -3.35 -21.11
C PHE A 183 -1.14 -3.23 -19.96
N LEU A 184 -0.25 -4.21 -19.84
CA LEU A 184 0.76 -4.29 -18.80
C LEU A 184 2.14 -4.32 -19.43
N HIS A 185 3.08 -3.69 -18.75
CA HIS A 185 4.50 -3.82 -19.02
C HIS A 185 5.21 -4.07 -17.70
N PHE A 186 6.18 -4.97 -17.66
CA PHE A 186 7.01 -5.22 -16.50
C PHE A 186 8.49 -5.25 -16.88
N ASP A 187 9.25 -4.29 -16.37
CA ASP A 187 10.71 -4.25 -16.45
C ASP A 187 11.34 -4.81 -15.17
N ALA A 188 11.98 -5.97 -15.29
CA ALA A 188 12.63 -6.64 -14.17
C ALA A 188 13.79 -5.84 -13.56
N ALA A 189 14.42 -4.94 -14.33
CA ALA A 189 15.53 -4.11 -13.85
C ALA A 189 15.04 -2.99 -12.93
N SER A 190 13.94 -2.33 -13.28
CA SER A 190 13.32 -1.28 -12.45
C SER A 190 12.22 -1.77 -11.51
N LYS A 191 11.81 -3.04 -11.63
CA LYS A 191 10.70 -3.66 -10.88
C LYS A 191 9.35 -2.98 -11.12
N ARG A 192 9.14 -2.40 -12.30
CA ARG A 192 7.94 -1.61 -12.64
C ARG A 192 7.15 -2.24 -13.75
#